data_AF-A0A7C1BXI0-F1
#
_entry.id   AF-A0A7C1BXI0-F1
#
_cell.length_a   1.000
_cell.length_b   1.000
_cell.length_c   1.000
_cell.angle_alpha   90.00
_cell.angle_beta   90.00
_cell.angle_gamma   90.00
#
_symmetry.space_group_name_H-M   'P 1'
#
loop_
_entity.id
_entity.type
_entity.pdbx_description
1 polymer ?
#
loop_
_entity_poly.entity_id
_entity_poly.type
_entity_poly.pdbx_seq_one_letter_code
_entity_poly.pdbx_strand_id
1 'polypeptide(L)'
;ILPNTAGCYTLEDALRYARLARETGVSDLIKIEVIGDENTLFPDACATLKATEILAKEGFIVLPYINDDPVMALRLVDAGAAAVMPLAAPIGSGLGIRNPYNLKIILEQAKVPIVVDAGVGTASDVAKAMELGSDAVLLNTAIAGADDPIMMAEAMKYGVIAGRLAYKAGRIPRKLYATASSPIEGML
;
A
#
# COMPACT_ATOMS: atom_id res chain seq x y z
N ILE A 1 -10.76 -5.04 -12.86
CA ILE A 1 -9.30 -5.25 -13.06
C ILE A 1 -8.63 -3.90 -12.85
N LEU A 2 -7.43 -3.87 -12.24
CA LEU A 2 -6.62 -2.66 -12.10
C LEU A 2 -5.40 -2.78 -13.03
N PRO A 3 -5.42 -2.15 -14.22
CA PRO A 3 -4.24 -2.08 -15.06
C PRO A 3 -3.09 -1.37 -14.33
N ASN A 4 -1.86 -1.73 -14.66
CA ASN A 4 -0.67 -1.07 -14.14
C ASN A 4 0.35 -0.80 -15.24
N THR A 5 1.30 0.08 -14.96
CA THR A 5 2.42 0.40 -15.85
C THR A 5 3.71 -0.33 -15.44
N ALA A 6 3.59 -1.53 -14.87
CA ALA A 6 4.76 -2.30 -14.43
C ALA A 6 5.74 -2.52 -15.60
N GLY A 7 7.03 -2.40 -15.31
CA GLY A 7 8.10 -2.46 -16.31
C GLY A 7 8.32 -1.17 -17.10
N CYS A 8 7.63 -0.07 -16.77
CA CYS A 8 7.95 1.24 -17.32
C CYS A 8 9.04 1.93 -16.50
N TYR A 9 10.11 2.36 -17.17
CA TYR A 9 11.26 3.06 -16.56
C TYR A 9 11.30 4.54 -16.96
N THR A 10 10.39 4.98 -17.81
CA THR A 10 10.28 6.36 -18.28
C THR A 10 8.87 6.87 -18.09
N LEU A 11 8.74 8.19 -17.97
CA LEU A 11 7.44 8.86 -17.92
C LEU A 11 6.63 8.55 -19.19
N GLU A 12 7.27 8.63 -20.35
CA GLU A 12 6.65 8.45 -21.66
C GLU A 12 6.07 7.04 -21.82
N ASP A 13 6.80 6.02 -21.38
CA ASP A 13 6.31 4.64 -21.40
C ASP A 13 5.12 4.45 -20.47
N ALA A 14 5.17 4.98 -19.25
CA ALA A 14 4.06 4.87 -18.31
C ALA A 14 2.78 5.54 -18.85
N LEU A 15 2.90 6.73 -19.44
CA LEU A 15 1.77 7.42 -20.08
C LEU A 15 1.21 6.61 -21.26
N ARG A 16 2.09 6.04 -22.09
CA ARG A 16 1.70 5.21 -23.23
C ARG A 16 0.97 3.95 -22.77
N TYR A 17 1.51 3.23 -21.78
CA TYR A 17 0.89 2.03 -21.22
C TYR A 17 -0.46 2.34 -20.59
N ALA A 18 -0.57 3.43 -19.82
CA ALA A 18 -1.83 3.84 -19.21
C ALA A 18 -2.92 4.09 -20.26
N ARG A 19 -2.60 4.84 -21.33
CA ARG A 19 -3.54 5.12 -22.43
C ARG A 19 -3.93 3.85 -23.18
N LEU A 20 -2.97 2.99 -23.51
CA LEU A 20 -3.26 1.68 -24.13
C LEU A 20 -4.17 0.82 -23.24
N ALA A 21 -3.92 0.80 -21.93
CA ALA A 21 -4.75 0.07 -20.99
C ALA A 21 -6.20 0.60 -20.97
N ARG A 22 -6.40 1.92 -21.05
CA ARG A 22 -7.75 2.51 -21.15
C ARG A 22 -8.50 2.06 -22.40
N GLU A 23 -7.81 2.02 -23.55
CA GLU A 23 -8.41 1.59 -24.83
C GLU A 23 -8.89 0.13 -24.82
N THR A 24 -8.42 -0.69 -23.87
CA THR A 24 -8.97 -2.05 -23.68
C THR A 24 -10.42 -2.05 -23.15
N GLY A 25 -10.91 -0.91 -22.66
CA GLY A 25 -12.27 -0.75 -22.13
C GLY A 25 -12.50 -1.43 -20.77
N VAL A 26 -11.44 -1.86 -20.08
CA VAL A 26 -11.54 -2.66 -18.86
C VAL A 26 -11.79 -1.81 -17.60
N SER A 27 -11.19 -0.62 -17.52
CA SER A 27 -11.26 0.24 -16.33
C SER A 27 -10.72 1.64 -16.61
N ASP A 28 -11.26 2.66 -15.94
CA ASP A 28 -10.68 4.01 -15.88
C ASP A 28 -9.62 4.16 -14.77
N LEU A 29 -9.48 3.15 -13.92
CA LEU A 29 -8.43 3.07 -12.90
C LEU A 29 -7.08 2.77 -13.55
N ILE A 30 -6.02 3.38 -13.03
CA ILE A 30 -4.64 3.04 -13.41
C ILE A 30 -3.72 3.04 -12.20
N LYS A 31 -3.04 1.91 -11.95
CA LYS A 31 -1.89 1.87 -11.03
C LYS A 31 -0.66 2.38 -11.78
N ILE A 32 -0.14 3.54 -11.37
CA ILE A 32 1.08 4.08 -11.96
C ILE A 32 2.29 3.60 -11.20
N GLU A 33 3.22 3.03 -11.95
CA GLU A 33 4.49 2.49 -11.52
C GLU A 33 5.54 2.95 -12.53
N VAL A 34 6.37 3.92 -12.14
CA VAL A 34 7.55 4.33 -12.92
C VAL A 34 8.76 3.95 -12.11
N ILE A 35 9.52 2.97 -12.58
CA ILE A 35 10.66 2.43 -11.84
C ILE A 35 11.90 3.28 -12.10
N GLY A 36 12.58 3.71 -11.02
CA GLY A 36 13.80 4.52 -11.10
C GLY A 36 15.09 3.69 -11.13
N ASP A 37 15.06 2.44 -10.67
CA ASP A 37 16.21 1.54 -10.69
C ASP A 37 15.75 0.08 -10.80
N GLU A 38 16.35 -0.66 -11.74
CA GLU A 38 15.97 -2.05 -12.06
C GLU A 38 16.31 -3.04 -10.94
N ASN A 39 17.37 -2.78 -10.17
CA ASN A 39 17.84 -3.71 -9.14
C ASN A 39 16.99 -3.65 -7.88
N THR A 40 16.62 -2.44 -7.48
CA THR A 40 15.89 -2.17 -6.24
C THR A 40 14.38 -2.10 -6.46
N LEU A 41 13.94 -1.90 -7.71
CA LEU A 41 12.54 -1.67 -8.10
C LEU A 41 11.88 -0.52 -7.31
N PHE A 42 12.69 0.45 -6.86
CA PHE A 42 12.16 1.66 -6.24
C PHE A 42 11.56 2.57 -7.31
N PRO A 43 10.48 3.30 -6.96
CA PRO A 43 9.85 4.22 -7.89
C PRO A 43 10.69 5.48 -8.11
N ASP A 44 10.72 5.97 -9.35
CA ASP A 44 11.11 7.35 -9.64
C ASP A 44 9.96 8.27 -9.18
N ALA A 45 10.16 8.94 -8.06
CA ALA A 45 9.15 9.78 -7.44
C ALA A 45 8.80 11.01 -8.31
N CYS A 46 9.77 11.57 -9.02
CA CYS A 46 9.56 12.74 -9.88
C CYS A 46 8.74 12.37 -11.12
N ALA A 47 9.11 11.27 -11.79
CA ALA A 47 8.37 10.77 -12.94
C ALA A 47 6.96 10.32 -12.54
N THR A 48 6.80 9.66 -11.40
CA THR A 48 5.49 9.23 -10.87
C THR A 48 4.57 10.42 -10.57
N LEU A 49 5.09 11.49 -9.95
CA LEU A 49 4.35 12.73 -9.73
C LEU A 49 3.90 13.33 -11.06
N LYS A 50 4.80 13.40 -12.04
CA LYS A 50 4.48 13.99 -13.34
C LYS A 50 3.44 13.17 -14.11
N ALA A 51 3.55 11.86 -14.10
CA ALA A 51 2.57 10.96 -14.67
C ALA A 51 1.19 11.15 -14.03
N THR A 52 1.15 11.27 -12.70
CA THR A 52 -0.09 11.49 -11.95
C THR A 52 -0.78 12.78 -12.36
N GLU A 53 -0.06 13.91 -12.41
CA GLU A 53 -0.61 15.20 -12.85
C GLU A 53 -1.23 15.13 -14.26
N ILE A 54 -0.56 14.45 -15.19
CA ILE A 54 -0.98 14.37 -16.59
C ILE A 54 -2.22 13.47 -16.70
N LEU A 55 -2.16 12.28 -16.12
CA LEU A 55 -3.21 11.28 -16.25
C LEU A 55 -4.48 11.68 -15.51
N ALA A 56 -4.36 12.33 -14.35
CA ALA A 56 -5.52 12.88 -13.64
C ALA A 56 -6.24 13.94 -14.49
N LYS A 57 -5.50 14.82 -15.19
CA LYS A 57 -6.08 15.81 -16.13
C LYS A 57 -6.72 15.15 -17.35
N GLU A 58 -6.21 14.00 -17.77
CA GLU A 58 -6.80 13.18 -18.82
C GLU A 58 -8.01 12.35 -18.35
N GLY A 59 -8.43 12.50 -17.08
CA GLY A 59 -9.61 11.83 -16.52
C GLY A 59 -9.37 10.39 -16.06
N PHE A 60 -8.13 9.96 -15.86
CA PHE A 60 -7.85 8.68 -15.19
C PHE A 60 -8.13 8.78 -13.70
N ILE A 61 -8.54 7.66 -13.10
CA ILE A 61 -8.53 7.47 -11.65
C ILE A 61 -7.15 6.90 -11.28
N VAL A 62 -6.23 7.78 -10.87
CA VAL A 62 -4.81 7.44 -10.72
C VAL A 62 -4.48 6.93 -9.32
N LEU A 63 -3.79 5.79 -9.26
CA LEU A 63 -3.26 5.19 -8.03
C LEU A 63 -1.72 5.06 -8.17
N PRO A 64 -0.92 6.05 -7.74
CA PRO A 64 0.54 6.00 -7.82
C PRO A 64 1.16 5.09 -6.75
N TYR A 65 2.09 4.23 -7.18
CA TYR A 65 3.04 3.51 -6.33
C TYR A 65 4.21 4.42 -5.95
N ILE A 66 4.48 4.56 -4.66
CA ILE A 66 5.56 5.39 -4.13
C ILE A 66 6.37 4.74 -3.02
N ASN A 67 7.49 5.37 -2.68
CA ASN A 67 8.18 5.13 -1.41
C ASN A 67 7.34 5.60 -0.21
N ASP A 68 7.88 5.44 1.00
CA ASP A 68 7.26 5.87 2.24
C ASP A 68 7.53 7.35 2.56
N ASP A 69 7.64 8.24 1.57
CA ASP A 69 7.85 9.67 1.78
C ASP A 69 6.50 10.41 2.01
N PRO A 70 6.26 11.00 3.20
CA PRO A 70 5.01 11.71 3.48
C PRO A 70 4.80 12.97 2.63
N VAL A 71 5.88 13.68 2.27
CA VAL A 71 5.79 14.89 1.45
C VAL A 71 5.39 14.52 0.03
N MET A 72 5.99 13.47 -0.52
CA MET A 72 5.61 12.99 -1.85
C MET A 72 4.17 12.48 -1.88
N ALA A 73 3.73 11.76 -0.85
CA ALA A 73 2.34 11.31 -0.73
C ALA A 73 1.36 12.48 -0.85
N LEU A 74 1.58 13.59 -0.12
CA LEU A 74 0.74 14.77 -0.20
C LEU A 74 0.80 15.47 -1.56
N ARG A 75 1.98 15.57 -2.17
CA ARG A 75 2.12 16.13 -3.53
C ARG A 75 1.31 15.34 -4.56
N LEU A 76 1.24 14.02 -4.41
CA LEU A 76 0.43 13.17 -5.29
C LEU A 76 -1.07 13.39 -5.09
N VAL A 77 -1.52 13.59 -3.84
CA VAL A 77 -2.90 14.00 -3.58
C VAL A 77 -3.21 15.32 -4.30
N ASP A 78 -2.34 16.33 -4.15
CA ASP A 78 -2.51 17.63 -4.81
C ASP A 78 -2.48 17.52 -6.35
N ALA A 79 -1.72 16.56 -6.88
CA ALA A 79 -1.65 16.26 -8.31
C ALA A 79 -2.90 15.54 -8.87
N GLY A 80 -3.83 15.11 -8.00
CA GLY A 80 -5.08 14.46 -8.39
C GLY A 80 -5.09 12.93 -8.23
N ALA A 81 -4.18 12.36 -7.43
CA ALA A 81 -4.25 10.94 -7.09
C ALA A 81 -5.56 10.60 -6.35
N ALA A 82 -6.23 9.54 -6.77
CA ALA A 82 -7.48 9.07 -6.16
C ALA A 82 -7.25 8.19 -4.93
N ALA A 83 -6.07 7.60 -4.82
CA ALA A 83 -5.51 6.92 -3.65
C ALA A 83 -3.99 7.05 -3.72
N VAL A 84 -3.26 6.84 -2.63
CA VAL A 84 -1.79 6.79 -2.66
C VAL A 84 -1.32 5.43 -2.16
N MET A 85 -0.30 4.86 -2.82
CA MET A 85 0.16 3.51 -2.55
C MET A 85 1.61 3.45 -2.09
N PRO A 86 1.89 3.76 -0.81
CA PRO A 86 3.24 3.68 -0.26
C PRO A 86 3.70 2.24 -0.10
N LEU A 87 4.97 1.99 -0.41
CA LEU A 87 5.58 0.69 -0.25
C LEU A 87 5.75 0.29 1.23
N ALA A 88 5.57 -0.99 1.56
CA ALA A 88 5.98 -1.51 2.86
C ALA A 88 7.49 -1.78 2.93
N ALA A 89 8.02 -2.33 1.83
CA ALA A 89 9.41 -2.66 1.54
C ALA A 89 9.58 -2.86 0.02
N PRO A 90 10.81 -3.06 -0.51
CA PRO A 90 11.03 -3.29 -1.93
C PRO A 90 10.17 -4.43 -2.49
N ILE A 91 9.77 -4.31 -3.76
CA ILE A 91 8.91 -5.28 -4.45
C ILE A 91 9.53 -6.69 -4.36
N GLY A 92 8.71 -7.68 -4.02
CA GLY A 92 9.13 -9.08 -3.93
C GLY A 92 10.03 -9.45 -2.75
N SER A 93 10.45 -8.50 -1.93
CA SER A 93 11.40 -8.77 -0.82
C SER A 93 10.80 -9.55 0.35
N GLY A 94 9.47 -9.51 0.54
CA GLY A 94 8.79 -10.19 1.64
C GLY A 94 9.19 -9.69 3.04
N LEU A 95 9.81 -8.51 3.15
CA LEU A 95 10.32 -8.01 4.42
C LEU A 95 9.21 -7.53 5.37
N GLY A 96 8.04 -7.14 4.86
CA GLY A 96 6.98 -6.47 5.62
C GLY A 96 7.28 -5.00 5.90
N ILE A 97 6.41 -4.32 6.64
CA ILE A 97 6.54 -2.86 6.90
C ILE A 97 7.87 -2.54 7.57
N ARG A 98 8.74 -1.79 6.87
CA ARG A 98 10.06 -1.36 7.38
C ARG A 98 10.00 -0.07 8.18
N ASN A 99 9.14 0.85 7.79
CA ASN A 99 9.01 2.14 8.44
C ASN A 99 7.56 2.46 8.81
N PRO A 100 7.06 1.94 9.96
CA PRO A 100 5.69 2.18 10.38
C PRO A 100 5.43 3.64 10.74
N TYR A 101 6.47 4.44 11.02
CA TYR A 101 6.34 5.83 11.43
C TYR A 101 5.98 6.72 10.25
N ASN A 102 6.70 6.60 9.13
CA ASN A 102 6.35 7.34 7.92
C ASN A 102 4.97 6.96 7.41
N LEU A 103 4.65 5.66 7.39
CA LEU A 103 3.32 5.19 7.00
C LEU A 103 2.22 5.81 7.87
N LYS A 104 2.44 5.90 9.19
CA LYS A 104 1.49 6.56 10.09
C LYS A 104 1.33 8.05 9.79
N ILE A 105 2.41 8.76 9.47
CA ILE A 105 2.33 10.18 9.07
C ILE A 105 1.51 10.34 7.79
N ILE A 106 1.74 9.48 6.79
CA ILE A 106 0.94 9.46 5.55
C ILE A 106 -0.54 9.23 5.85
N LEU A 107 -0.86 8.24 6.67
CA LEU A 107 -2.23 7.90 7.07
C LEU A 107 -2.93 9.04 7.82
N GLU A 108 -2.21 9.81 8.63
CA GLU A 108 -2.77 10.94 9.37
C GLU A 108 -3.00 12.18 8.48
N GLN A 109 -2.20 12.36 7.43
CA GLN A 109 -2.20 13.60 6.64
C GLN A 109 -2.96 13.48 5.30
N ALA A 110 -2.90 12.33 4.64
CA ALA A 110 -3.53 12.14 3.34
C ALA A 110 -5.05 12.02 3.48
N LYS A 111 -5.80 12.76 2.65
CA LYS A 111 -7.27 12.77 2.63
C LYS A 111 -7.88 11.82 1.60
N VAL A 112 -7.05 11.00 0.97
CA VAL A 112 -7.45 9.95 0.02
C VAL A 112 -7.11 8.59 0.61
N PRO A 113 -7.71 7.50 0.13
CA PRO A 113 -7.39 6.15 0.59
C PRO A 113 -5.89 5.86 0.50
N ILE A 114 -5.35 5.21 1.54
CA ILE A 114 -3.97 4.74 1.58
C ILE A 114 -3.94 3.23 1.46
N VAL A 115 -3.30 2.76 0.39
CA VAL A 115 -3.17 1.32 0.09
C VAL A 115 -1.71 0.94 0.28
N VAL A 116 -1.39 0.16 1.31
CA VAL A 116 -0.01 -0.35 1.43
C VAL A 116 0.24 -1.32 0.29
N ASP A 117 1.24 -1.05 -0.54
CA ASP A 117 1.63 -1.88 -1.68
C ASP A 117 3.05 -2.42 -1.46
N ALA A 118 3.42 -3.49 -2.14
CA ALA A 118 4.76 -4.08 -2.17
C ALA A 118 5.34 -4.51 -0.80
N GLY A 119 6.31 -5.43 -0.84
CA GLY A 119 7.14 -5.76 0.31
C GLY A 119 6.51 -6.63 1.41
N VAL A 120 5.19 -6.80 1.49
CA VAL A 120 4.57 -7.75 2.45
C VAL A 120 5.02 -9.19 2.17
N GLY A 121 5.27 -9.98 3.21
CA GLY A 121 5.71 -11.38 3.09
C GLY A 121 4.72 -12.38 3.68
N THR A 122 3.97 -12.01 4.71
CA THR A 122 3.02 -12.92 5.38
C THR A 122 1.81 -12.20 5.98
N ALA A 123 0.85 -12.97 6.49
CA ALA A 123 -0.42 -12.46 7.04
C ALA A 123 -0.23 -11.45 8.18
N SER A 124 0.82 -11.59 9.00
CA SER A 124 1.11 -10.63 10.09
C SER A 124 1.53 -9.25 9.56
N ASP A 125 2.16 -9.17 8.39
CA ASP A 125 2.52 -7.88 7.79
C ASP A 125 1.27 -7.15 7.32
N VAL A 126 0.35 -7.88 6.69
CA VAL A 126 -0.95 -7.39 6.25
C VAL A 126 -1.79 -6.93 7.44
N ALA A 127 -1.87 -7.75 8.50
CA ALA A 127 -2.56 -7.38 9.73
C ALA A 127 -1.97 -6.09 10.33
N LYS A 128 -0.64 -5.98 10.39
CA LYS A 128 0.04 -4.78 10.89
C LYS A 128 -0.26 -3.54 10.06
N ALA A 129 -0.34 -3.65 8.73
CA ALA A 129 -0.74 -2.53 7.86
C ALA A 129 -2.15 -2.05 8.21
N MET A 130 -3.10 -2.98 8.31
CA MET A 130 -4.48 -2.66 8.64
C MET A 130 -4.64 -2.12 10.08
N GLU A 131 -3.85 -2.62 11.04
CA GLU A 131 -3.80 -2.12 12.42
C GLU A 131 -3.28 -0.68 12.51
N LEU A 132 -2.36 -0.28 11.62
CA LEU A 132 -1.87 1.10 11.55
C LEU A 132 -2.93 2.07 11.01
N GLY A 133 -3.90 1.56 10.25
CA GLY A 133 -5.03 2.33 9.74
C GLY A 133 -5.14 2.36 8.22
N SER A 134 -4.30 1.62 7.48
CA SER A 134 -4.41 1.52 6.02
C SER A 134 -5.80 1.09 5.57
N ASP A 135 -6.24 1.62 4.43
CA ASP A 135 -7.56 1.34 3.87
C ASP A 135 -7.60 0.00 3.14
N ALA A 136 -6.47 -0.37 2.54
CA ALA A 136 -6.27 -1.66 1.89
C ALA A 136 -4.79 -2.05 1.86
N VAL A 137 -4.53 -3.30 1.45
CA VAL A 137 -3.20 -3.81 1.12
C VAL A 137 -3.26 -4.41 -0.29
N LEU A 138 -2.31 -4.03 -1.14
CA LEU A 138 -2.09 -4.63 -2.46
C LEU A 138 -0.83 -5.50 -2.38
N LEU A 139 -0.92 -6.75 -2.83
CA LEU A 139 0.16 -7.72 -2.72
C LEU A 139 0.11 -8.74 -3.85
N ASN A 140 1.28 -9.29 -4.20
CA ASN A 140 1.43 -10.28 -5.27
C ASN A 140 2.38 -11.41 -4.85
N THR A 141 3.68 -11.11 -4.75
CA THR A 141 4.74 -12.12 -4.56
C THR A 141 4.52 -13.03 -3.35
N ALA A 142 4.01 -12.48 -2.24
CA ALA A 142 3.77 -13.27 -1.04
C ALA A 142 2.76 -14.41 -1.24
N ILE A 143 1.75 -14.22 -2.10
CA ILE A 143 0.81 -15.29 -2.47
C ILE A 143 1.39 -16.12 -3.62
N ALA A 144 1.76 -15.47 -4.72
CA ALA A 144 2.13 -16.15 -5.96
C ALA A 144 3.41 -17.00 -5.82
N GLY A 145 4.33 -16.60 -4.93
CA GLY A 145 5.58 -17.30 -4.64
C GLY A 145 5.53 -18.20 -3.40
N ALA A 146 4.37 -18.39 -2.78
CA ALA A 146 4.23 -19.33 -1.67
C ALA A 146 4.20 -20.79 -2.17
N ASP A 147 4.65 -21.73 -1.33
CA ASP A 147 4.56 -23.17 -1.63
C ASP A 147 3.11 -23.62 -1.82
N ASP A 148 2.18 -23.05 -1.03
CA ASP A 148 0.73 -23.17 -1.22
C ASP A 148 0.09 -21.79 -1.38
N PRO A 149 -0.07 -21.31 -2.64
CA PRO A 149 -0.66 -20.00 -2.91
C PRO A 149 -2.11 -19.86 -2.46
N ILE A 150 -2.91 -20.94 -2.49
CA ILE A 150 -4.33 -20.88 -2.13
C ILE A 150 -4.46 -20.70 -0.62
N MET A 151 -3.71 -21.49 0.15
CA MET A 151 -3.66 -21.37 1.60
C MET A 151 -3.09 -20.00 2.02
N MET A 152 -2.06 -19.51 1.33
CA MET A 152 -1.51 -18.18 1.62
C MET A 152 -2.52 -17.06 1.29
N ALA A 153 -3.27 -17.17 0.20
CA ALA A 153 -4.34 -16.21 -0.12
C ALA A 153 -5.41 -16.16 0.98
N GLU A 154 -5.81 -17.32 1.53
CA GLU A 154 -6.73 -17.40 2.66
C GLU A 154 -6.12 -16.78 3.93
N ALA A 155 -4.85 -17.04 4.22
CA ALA A 155 -4.15 -16.43 5.35
C ALA A 155 -4.09 -14.90 5.24
N MET A 156 -3.77 -14.36 4.06
CA MET A 156 -3.76 -12.91 3.80
C MET A 156 -5.13 -12.28 3.99
N LYS A 157 -6.20 -12.94 3.52
CA LYS A 157 -7.59 -12.52 3.76
C LYS A 157 -7.89 -12.37 5.25
N TYR A 158 -7.52 -13.36 6.07
CA TYR A 158 -7.70 -13.27 7.52
C TYR A 158 -6.83 -12.19 8.14
N GLY A 159 -5.60 -11.98 7.64
CA GLY A 159 -4.73 -10.87 8.06
C GLY A 159 -5.40 -9.51 7.87
N VAL A 160 -5.99 -9.25 6.69
CA VAL A 160 -6.73 -8.01 6.41
C VAL A 160 -7.88 -7.82 7.39
N ILE A 161 -8.73 -8.86 7.53
CA ILE A 161 -9.94 -8.79 8.36
C ILE A 161 -9.58 -8.57 9.82
N ALA A 162 -8.64 -9.37 10.35
CA ALA A 162 -8.21 -9.29 11.74
C ALA A 162 -7.62 -7.91 12.06
N GLY A 163 -6.68 -7.43 11.23
CA GLY A 163 -6.05 -6.13 11.46
C GLY A 163 -7.04 -4.96 11.36
N ARG A 164 -7.98 -5.00 10.41
CA ARG A 164 -8.99 -3.94 10.28
C ARG A 164 -9.98 -3.94 11.44
N LEU A 165 -10.37 -5.12 11.93
CA LEU A 165 -11.20 -5.24 13.13
C LEU A 165 -10.46 -4.71 14.37
N ALA A 166 -9.18 -5.06 14.54
CA ALA A 166 -8.35 -4.57 15.64
C ALA A 166 -8.18 -3.04 15.63
N TYR A 167 -8.00 -2.44 14.44
CA TYR A 167 -7.97 -0.98 14.29
C TYR A 167 -9.27 -0.33 14.75
N LYS A 168 -10.43 -0.85 14.28
CA LYS A 168 -11.75 -0.32 14.65
C LYS A 168 -12.10 -0.54 16.13
N ALA A 169 -11.60 -1.62 16.73
CA ALA A 169 -11.86 -1.96 18.13
C ALA A 169 -11.13 -1.04 19.13
N GLY A 170 -10.04 -0.37 18.71
CA GLY A 170 -9.25 0.48 19.60
C GLY A 170 -8.45 -0.34 20.62
N ARG A 171 -7.28 -0.84 20.21
CA ARG A 171 -6.41 -1.64 21.09
C ARG A 171 -6.04 -0.89 22.38
N ILE A 172 -5.76 -1.66 23.44
CA ILE A 172 -5.20 -1.11 24.69
C ILE A 172 -3.84 -0.42 24.44
N PRO A 173 -3.51 0.63 25.23
CA PRO A 173 -2.20 1.27 25.16
C PRO A 173 -1.09 0.32 25.57
N ARG A 174 0.09 0.46 24.96
CA ARG A 174 1.29 -0.25 25.39
C ARG A 174 1.78 0.36 26.70
N LYS A 175 2.02 -0.48 27.70
CA LYS A 175 2.58 -0.09 29.00
C LYS A 175 3.93 -0.76 29.19
N LEU A 176 4.84 -0.08 29.90
CA LEU A 176 6.14 -0.64 30.24
C LEU A 176 6.04 -1.73 31.33
N TYR A 177 5.14 -1.54 32.30
CA TYR A 177 4.93 -2.44 33.43
C TYR A 177 3.55 -3.08 33.39
N ALA A 178 3.46 -4.29 33.95
CA ALA A 178 2.20 -5.01 34.07
C ALA A 178 1.20 -4.22 34.93
N THR A 179 -0.07 -4.24 34.53
CA THR A 179 -1.18 -3.79 35.36
C THR A 179 -2.11 -4.98 35.52
N ALA A 180 -2.50 -5.33 36.75
CA ALA A 180 -3.50 -6.36 36.97
C ALA A 180 -4.79 -6.00 36.20
N SER A 181 -5.22 -6.90 35.32
CA SER A 181 -6.42 -6.74 34.50
C SER A 181 -7.64 -7.44 35.08
N SER A 182 -7.43 -8.33 36.06
CA SER A 182 -8.48 -9.11 36.71
C SER A 182 -8.97 -8.41 37.99
N PRO A 183 -10.28 -8.42 38.28
CA PRO A 183 -10.79 -7.96 39.57
C PRO A 183 -10.14 -8.75 40.71
N ILE A 184 -9.73 -8.05 41.76
CA ILE A 184 -9.17 -8.67 42.97
C ILE A 184 -10.29 -9.29 43.83
N GLU A 185 -11.51 -8.81 43.66
CA GLU A 185 -12.70 -9.31 44.33
C GLU A 185 -13.06 -10.70 43.80
N GLY A 186 -12.94 -11.72 44.66
CA GLY A 186 -13.30 -13.11 44.32
C GLY A 186 -12.17 -14.00 43.81
N MET A 187 -10.89 -13.59 43.91
CA MET A 187 -9.78 -14.52 43.69
C MET A 187 -9.66 -15.50 44.88
N LEU A 188 -9.58 -16.81 44.58
CA LEU A 188 -9.38 -17.92 45.53
C LEU A 188 -7.96 -17.94 46.11
#